data_AF-A0A7V5K4Z5-F1
#
_entry.id   AF-A0A7V5K4Z5-F1
#
_cell.length_a   1.000
_cell.length_b   1.000
_cell.length_c   1.000
_cell.angle_alpha   90.00
_cell.angle_beta   90.00
_cell.angle_gamma   90.00
#
_symmetry.space_group_name_H-M   'P 1'
#
loop_
_entity.id
_entity.type
_entity.pdbx_description
1 polymer ?
#
loop_
_entity_poly.entity_id
_entity_poly.type
_entity_poly.pdbx_seq_one_letter_code
_entity_poly.pdbx_strand_id
1 'polypeptide(L)'
;MDELRLTPCLTPKGNLRLISWDEAPELAQPLARRLEEAFARGGGYGLLSLGAEVSNSLPPAFSYWREFAGLFLTEVCTRAGSEMWDRGIPPADQGKLESLAASAPLMPGAEYLTAQVLERLWVELHWAFKTELDQAGGNVQEFLRSLNPVWNLVGRVHFNLAENRKDQEAPFAFLATYTGGLSERGKEQHLPLGQALRDYAGEANKERLLSLLLPVQRAAERCAWLRGMVERGELFHPLRWSPQEAYRLLKDVPELEKAGVVVRMPAAWLGGRPPRPQVQAQVGTRPPAGIGTEALLDFQMEVSLQGQTLSPEELQAL
;
A
#
# COMPACT_ATOMS: atom_id res chain seq x y z
N MET A 1 -27.66 -18.87 22.78
CA MET A 1 -26.34 -18.45 22.25
C MET A 1 -26.17 -17.05 22.74
N ASP A 2 -25.34 -16.82 23.75
CA ASP A 2 -25.20 -15.50 24.36
C ASP A 2 -24.65 -14.50 23.33
N GLU A 3 -25.40 -13.41 23.15
CA GLU A 3 -25.02 -12.27 22.33
C GLU A 3 -23.97 -11.47 23.09
N LEU A 4 -22.70 -11.63 22.71
CA LEU A 4 -21.59 -10.93 23.35
C LEU A 4 -21.54 -9.47 22.89
N ARG A 5 -22.22 -8.60 23.63
CA ARG A 5 -22.11 -7.13 23.47
C ARG A 5 -20.86 -6.65 24.19
N LEU A 6 -19.78 -6.51 23.44
CA LEU A 6 -18.46 -6.15 23.96
C LEU A 6 -18.08 -4.73 23.55
N THR A 7 -17.34 -4.05 24.41
CA THR A 7 -16.74 -2.75 24.09
C THR A 7 -15.34 -2.65 24.69
N PRO A 8 -14.39 -1.94 24.05
CA PRO A 8 -13.17 -1.52 24.71
C PRO A 8 -13.51 -0.52 25.82
N CYS A 9 -12.83 -0.66 26.95
CA CYS A 9 -12.97 0.19 28.12
C CYS A 9 -11.58 0.54 28.66
N LEU A 10 -11.38 1.83 28.93
CA LEU A 10 -10.15 2.32 29.53
C LEU A 10 -10.34 2.44 31.05
N THR A 11 -9.55 1.73 31.82
CA THR A 11 -9.63 1.80 33.29
C THR A 11 -9.05 3.12 33.82
N PRO A 12 -9.33 3.54 35.07
CA PRO A 12 -8.71 4.74 35.66
C PRO A 12 -7.17 4.67 35.77
N LYS A 13 -6.60 3.46 35.76
CA LYS A 13 -5.14 3.25 35.68
C LYS A 13 -4.61 3.35 34.24
N GLY A 14 -5.50 3.55 33.28
CA GLY A 14 -5.29 3.62 31.84
C GLY A 14 -4.87 2.31 31.18
N ASN A 15 -5.30 1.17 31.74
CA ASN A 15 -5.23 -0.11 31.06
C ASN A 15 -6.45 -0.27 30.16
N LEU A 16 -6.23 -0.67 28.91
CA LEU A 16 -7.30 -1.00 27.96
C LEU A 16 -7.76 -2.45 28.14
N ARG A 17 -9.06 -2.66 28.25
CA ARG A 17 -9.68 -3.98 28.41
C ARG A 17 -10.93 -4.11 27.56
N LEU A 18 -11.37 -5.34 27.34
CA LEU A 18 -12.67 -5.64 26.75
C LEU A 18 -13.67 -5.94 27.88
N ILE A 19 -14.83 -5.31 27.86
CA ILE A 19 -15.91 -5.54 28.84
C ILE A 19 -17.23 -5.81 28.12
N SER A 20 -18.12 -6.53 28.79
CA SER A 20 -19.53 -6.59 28.37
C SER A 20 -20.22 -5.27 28.70
N TRP A 21 -20.94 -4.71 27.73
CA TRP A 21 -21.71 -3.48 27.90
C TRP A 21 -23.02 -3.57 27.13
N ASP A 22 -24.14 -3.46 27.83
CA ASP A 22 -25.48 -3.69 27.25
C ASP A 22 -25.84 -2.72 26.12
N GLU A 23 -25.27 -1.51 26.14
CA GLU A 23 -25.44 -0.48 25.10
C GLU A 23 -24.47 -0.63 23.93
N ALA A 24 -23.53 -1.59 23.99
CA ALA A 24 -22.57 -1.80 22.91
C ALA A 24 -23.26 -2.38 21.66
N PRO A 25 -22.91 -1.88 20.46
CA PRO A 25 -23.36 -2.49 19.21
C PRO A 25 -22.85 -3.92 19.06
N GLU A 26 -23.61 -4.75 18.35
CA GLU A 26 -23.23 -6.13 18.10
C GLU A 26 -21.95 -6.24 17.27
N LEU A 27 -21.10 -7.19 17.66
CA LEU A 27 -19.93 -7.60 16.90
C LEU A 27 -20.18 -8.97 16.26
N ALA A 28 -19.61 -9.19 15.09
CA ALA A 28 -19.59 -10.51 14.50
C ALA A 28 -18.91 -11.51 15.46
N GLN A 29 -19.58 -12.61 15.77
CA GLN A 29 -19.13 -13.62 16.74
C GLN A 29 -17.66 -14.09 16.53
N PRO A 30 -17.17 -14.35 15.30
CA PRO A 30 -15.77 -14.72 15.08
C PRO A 30 -14.77 -13.62 15.47
N LEU A 31 -15.16 -12.36 15.31
CA LEU A 31 -14.34 -11.22 15.72
C LEU A 31 -14.40 -11.03 17.24
N ALA A 32 -15.59 -11.11 17.84
CA ALA A 32 -15.79 -10.99 19.28
C ALA A 32 -14.91 -11.97 20.06
N ARG A 33 -14.95 -13.27 19.71
CA ARG A 33 -14.13 -14.31 20.37
C ARG A 33 -12.63 -14.08 20.24
N ARG A 34 -12.17 -13.72 19.03
CA ARG A 34 -10.74 -13.43 18.78
C ARG A 34 -10.26 -12.25 19.63
N LEU A 35 -11.09 -11.21 19.74
CA LEU A 35 -10.79 -10.06 20.57
C LEU A 35 -10.80 -10.43 22.06
N GLU A 36 -11.76 -11.21 22.53
CA GLU A 36 -11.76 -11.71 23.92
C GLU A 36 -10.47 -12.48 24.25
N GLU A 37 -10.08 -13.43 23.41
CA GLU A 37 -8.84 -14.21 23.58
C GLU A 37 -7.60 -13.31 23.58
N ALA A 38 -7.54 -12.33 22.69
CA ALA A 38 -6.44 -11.37 22.62
C ALA A 38 -6.39 -10.45 23.86
N PHE A 39 -7.53 -9.85 24.25
CA PHE A 39 -7.61 -8.97 25.42
C PHE A 39 -7.40 -9.73 26.74
N ALA A 40 -7.70 -11.03 26.80
CA ALA A 40 -7.38 -11.88 27.96
C ALA A 40 -5.87 -12.03 28.18
N ARG A 41 -5.06 -11.93 27.12
CA ARG A 41 -3.58 -11.92 27.20
C ARG A 41 -3.02 -10.55 27.56
N GLY A 42 -3.77 -9.48 27.30
CA GLY A 42 -3.44 -8.10 27.67
C GLY A 42 -3.90 -7.06 26.65
N GLY A 43 -3.87 -5.78 27.05
CA GLY A 43 -4.30 -4.66 26.21
C GLY A 43 -3.51 -4.55 24.90
N GLY A 44 -2.19 -4.73 24.94
CA GLY A 44 -1.33 -4.74 23.76
C GLY A 44 -1.70 -5.81 22.73
N TYR A 45 -2.07 -7.02 23.17
CA TYR A 45 -2.50 -8.10 22.27
C TYR A 45 -3.86 -7.81 21.64
N GLY A 46 -4.80 -7.26 22.43
CA GLY A 46 -6.09 -6.80 21.92
C GLY A 46 -5.94 -5.71 20.86
N LEU A 47 -5.07 -4.73 21.10
CA LEU A 47 -4.73 -3.69 20.13
C LEU A 47 -4.09 -4.25 18.86
N LEU A 48 -3.16 -5.20 18.98
CA LEU A 48 -2.55 -5.86 17.82
C LEU A 48 -3.60 -6.58 16.97
N SER A 49 -4.49 -7.33 17.62
CA SER A 49 -5.59 -8.02 16.93
C SER A 49 -6.55 -7.04 16.25
N LEU A 50 -6.78 -5.85 16.82
CA LEU A 50 -7.58 -4.81 16.20
C LEU A 50 -6.87 -4.17 15.01
N GLY A 51 -5.57 -3.91 15.10
CA GLY A 51 -4.77 -3.39 13.99
C GLY A 51 -4.69 -4.33 12.79
N ALA A 52 -4.84 -5.65 13.00
CA ALA A 52 -4.93 -6.63 11.93
C ALA A 52 -6.32 -6.69 11.23
N GLU A 53 -7.34 -6.08 11.84
CA GLU A 53 -8.73 -6.17 11.39
C GLU A 53 -9.05 -5.18 10.27
N VAL A 54 -9.59 -5.69 9.14
CA VAL A 54 -9.90 -4.90 7.94
C VAL A 54 -11.42 -4.73 7.74
N SER A 55 -12.24 -5.17 8.70
CA SER A 55 -13.69 -4.97 8.63
C SER A 55 -14.07 -3.50 8.44
N ASN A 56 -14.94 -3.25 7.46
CA ASN A 56 -15.45 -1.92 7.12
C ASN A 56 -16.52 -1.41 8.12
N SER A 57 -16.97 -2.24 9.06
CA SER A 57 -18.11 -1.94 9.93
C SER A 57 -17.80 -2.25 11.40
N LEU A 58 -16.75 -1.62 11.94
CA LEU A 58 -16.47 -1.67 13.37
C LEU A 58 -17.27 -0.58 14.11
N PRO A 59 -17.80 -0.87 15.32
CA PRO A 59 -18.37 0.18 16.16
C PRO A 59 -17.33 1.27 16.49
N PRO A 60 -17.75 2.50 16.82
CA PRO A 60 -16.85 3.66 16.95
C PRO A 60 -15.66 3.43 17.89
N ALA A 61 -15.88 2.85 19.06
CA ALA A 61 -14.79 2.57 20.01
C ALA A 61 -13.75 1.59 19.44
N PHE A 62 -14.18 0.53 18.75
CA PHE A 62 -13.25 -0.41 18.10
C PHE A 62 -12.54 0.23 16.91
N SER A 63 -13.24 1.06 16.13
CA SER A 63 -12.61 1.79 15.01
C SER A 63 -11.52 2.72 15.52
N TYR A 64 -11.76 3.44 16.61
CA TYR A 64 -10.79 4.32 17.26
C TYR A 64 -9.53 3.56 17.70
N TRP A 65 -9.68 2.45 18.42
CA TRP A 65 -8.54 1.65 18.88
C TRP A 65 -7.81 0.93 17.74
N ARG A 66 -8.53 0.53 16.68
CA ARG A 66 -7.92 0.04 15.44
C ARG A 66 -7.08 1.14 14.77
N GLU A 67 -7.57 2.37 14.70
CA GLU A 67 -6.82 3.49 14.12
C GLU A 67 -5.51 3.73 14.89
N PHE A 68 -5.59 3.77 16.22
CA PHE A 68 -4.41 3.86 17.08
C PHE A 68 -3.41 2.72 16.83
N ALA A 69 -3.88 1.46 16.79
CA ALA A 69 -3.03 0.32 16.47
C ALA A 69 -2.49 0.39 15.03
N GLY A 70 -3.26 0.95 14.10
CA GLY A 70 -2.87 1.16 12.70
C GLY A 70 -1.76 2.18 12.54
N LEU A 71 -1.71 3.23 13.37
CA LEU A 71 -0.58 4.15 13.43
C LEU A 71 0.70 3.41 13.85
N PHE A 72 0.62 2.57 14.88
CA PHE A 72 1.76 1.75 15.31
C PHE A 72 2.23 0.83 14.19
N LEU A 73 1.33 0.05 13.58
CA LEU A 73 1.67 -0.87 12.50
C LEU A 73 2.23 -0.14 11.27
N THR A 74 1.77 1.08 10.98
CA THR A 74 2.33 1.93 9.92
C THR A 74 3.79 2.28 10.19
N GLU A 75 4.13 2.61 11.44
CA GLU A 75 5.51 2.87 11.85
C GLU A 75 6.38 1.61 11.75
N VAL A 76 5.84 0.44 12.12
CA VAL A 76 6.51 -0.84 11.91
C VAL A 76 6.77 -1.10 10.43
N CYS A 77 5.76 -0.93 9.57
CA CYS A 77 5.88 -1.15 8.12
C CYS A 77 6.95 -0.25 7.49
N THR A 78 6.98 1.02 7.89
CA THR A 78 7.96 2.01 7.41
C THR A 78 9.39 1.60 7.80
N ARG A 79 9.57 0.92 8.94
CA ARG A 79 10.87 0.45 9.45
C ARG A 79 11.26 -0.94 8.94
N ALA A 80 10.30 -1.81 8.64
CA ALA A 80 10.51 -3.19 8.22
C ALA A 80 11.29 -3.33 6.89
N GLY A 81 11.41 -2.25 6.11
CA GLY A 81 12.26 -2.16 4.91
C GLY A 81 13.75 -1.87 5.19
N SER A 82 14.12 -1.66 6.45
CA SER A 82 15.45 -1.22 6.90
C SER A 82 15.93 -2.04 8.10
N GLU A 83 17.24 -2.03 8.39
CA GLU A 83 17.85 -2.57 9.63
C GLU A 83 17.41 -1.81 10.90
N MET A 84 16.38 -0.97 10.80
CA MET A 84 15.91 -0.06 11.85
C MET A 84 14.87 -0.68 12.79
N TRP A 85 14.24 -1.80 12.43
CA TRP A 85 13.28 -2.46 13.33
C TRP A 85 13.94 -2.84 14.67
N ASP A 86 15.16 -3.37 14.63
CA ASP A 86 15.87 -3.84 15.83
C ASP A 86 16.39 -2.70 16.74
N ARG A 87 16.20 -1.43 16.34
CA ARG A 87 16.67 -0.26 17.10
C ARG A 87 15.77 0.14 18.27
N GLY A 88 14.71 -0.63 18.54
CA GLY A 88 13.84 -0.45 19.71
C GLY A 88 12.41 -0.08 19.36
N ILE A 89 11.71 0.55 20.31
CA ILE A 89 10.28 0.89 20.19
C ILE A 89 10.07 1.89 19.04
N PRO A 90 9.13 1.66 18.11
CA PRO A 90 8.72 2.66 17.14
C PRO A 90 8.33 3.98 17.82
N PRO A 91 8.82 5.14 17.35
CA PRO A 91 8.51 6.43 17.95
C PRO A 91 7.03 6.70 17.73
N ALA A 92 6.35 7.10 18.79
CA ALA A 92 5.02 7.66 18.70
C ALA A 92 5.15 9.15 18.37
N ASP A 93 4.39 9.62 17.38
CA ASP A 93 4.31 11.04 17.07
C ASP A 93 3.42 11.73 18.10
N GLN A 94 4.01 12.62 18.91
CA GLN A 94 3.31 13.25 20.02
C GLN A 94 2.10 14.07 19.57
N GLY A 95 2.22 14.80 18.46
CA GLY A 95 1.11 15.59 17.94
C GLY A 95 -0.06 14.71 17.48
N LYS A 96 0.25 13.54 16.91
CA LYS A 96 -0.80 12.55 16.57
C LYS A 96 -1.46 11.94 17.81
N LEU A 97 -0.68 11.64 18.86
CA LEU A 97 -1.25 11.12 20.10
C LEU A 97 -2.14 12.15 20.80
N GLU A 98 -1.73 13.42 20.83
CA GLU A 98 -2.55 14.51 21.35
C GLU A 98 -3.85 14.68 20.55
N SER A 99 -3.76 14.66 19.22
CA SER A 99 -4.94 14.72 18.34
C SER A 99 -5.88 13.53 18.57
N LEU A 100 -5.34 12.32 18.72
CA LEU A 100 -6.13 11.12 19.00
C LEU A 100 -6.80 11.18 20.37
N ALA A 101 -6.10 11.65 21.39
CA ALA A 101 -6.67 11.80 22.72
C ALA A 101 -7.85 12.78 22.71
N ALA A 102 -7.76 13.86 21.91
CA ALA A 102 -8.82 14.86 21.77
C ALA A 102 -10.01 14.39 20.92
N SER A 103 -9.84 13.39 20.05
CA SER A 103 -10.87 12.89 19.13
C SER A 103 -11.55 11.60 19.61
N ALA A 104 -11.36 11.21 20.88
CA ALA A 104 -11.92 9.99 21.44
C ALA A 104 -13.45 9.94 21.29
N PRO A 105 -14.03 8.83 20.78
CA PRO A 105 -15.47 8.67 20.74
C PRO A 105 -16.03 8.49 22.15
N LEU A 106 -17.36 8.58 22.29
CA LEU A 106 -18.03 8.16 23.52
C LEU A 106 -17.77 6.66 23.74
N MET A 107 -17.02 6.36 24.80
CA MET A 107 -16.70 5.01 25.24
C MET A 107 -16.41 4.99 26.75
N PRO A 108 -16.59 3.84 27.43
CA PRO A 108 -16.29 3.74 28.84
C PRO A 108 -14.82 4.07 29.14
N GLY A 109 -14.60 5.06 30.01
CA GLY A 109 -13.26 5.48 30.42
C GLY A 109 -12.57 6.43 29.45
N ALA A 110 -13.25 6.98 28.45
CA ALA A 110 -12.71 8.00 27.55
C ALA A 110 -12.12 9.21 28.32
N GLU A 111 -12.68 9.55 29.48
CA GLU A 111 -12.22 10.63 30.36
C GLU A 111 -10.80 10.42 30.92
N TYR A 112 -10.29 9.19 30.92
CA TYR A 112 -8.93 8.86 31.37
C TYR A 112 -7.92 8.90 30.22
N LEU A 113 -8.37 9.17 28.99
CA LEU A 113 -7.52 9.12 27.82
C LEU A 113 -6.69 10.39 27.68
N THR A 114 -5.37 10.23 27.71
CA THR A 114 -4.40 11.29 27.47
C THR A 114 -3.31 10.80 26.53
N ALA A 115 -2.52 11.73 25.97
CA ALA A 115 -1.35 11.36 25.16
C ALA A 115 -0.39 10.44 25.93
N GLN A 116 -0.17 10.68 27.23
CA GLN A 116 0.69 9.83 28.06
C GLN A 116 0.13 8.41 28.26
N VAL A 117 -1.20 8.27 28.33
CA VAL A 117 -1.84 6.95 28.36
C VAL A 117 -1.65 6.23 27.03
N LEU A 118 -1.83 6.94 25.90
CA LEU A 118 -1.58 6.39 24.58
C LEU A 118 -0.12 5.99 24.38
N GLU A 119 0.86 6.76 24.89
CA GLU A 119 2.28 6.38 24.87
C GLU A 119 2.54 5.07 25.62
N ARG A 120 1.93 4.88 26.80
CA ARG A 120 2.06 3.62 27.53
C ARG A 120 1.44 2.46 26.76
N LEU A 121 0.24 2.64 26.20
CA LEU A 121 -0.41 1.62 25.38
C LEU A 121 0.38 1.30 24.11
N TRP A 122 1.09 2.28 23.55
CA TRP A 122 1.99 2.11 22.41
C TRP A 122 3.18 1.20 22.76
N VAL A 123 3.75 1.35 23.96
CA VAL A 123 4.80 0.46 24.47
C VAL A 123 4.25 -0.95 24.72
N GLU A 124 3.06 -1.09 25.30
CA GLU A 124 2.42 -2.39 25.49
C GLU A 124 2.17 -3.11 24.15
N LEU A 125 1.69 -2.37 23.15
CA LEU A 125 1.50 -2.88 21.79
C LEU A 125 2.82 -3.31 21.15
N HIS A 126 3.92 -2.57 21.35
CA HIS A 126 5.24 -2.98 20.89
C HIS A 126 5.68 -4.33 21.44
N TRP A 127 5.52 -4.55 22.75
CA TRP A 127 5.92 -5.82 23.37
C TRP A 127 5.04 -6.99 22.97
N ALA A 128 3.73 -6.76 22.80
CA ALA A 128 2.83 -7.75 22.22
C ALA A 128 3.25 -8.11 20.79
N PHE A 129 3.52 -7.12 19.94
CA PHE A 129 3.99 -7.33 18.57
C PHE A 129 5.30 -8.13 18.54
N LYS A 130 6.29 -7.74 19.35
CA LYS A 130 7.59 -8.43 19.40
C LYS A 130 7.44 -9.88 19.84
N THR A 131 6.62 -10.13 20.86
CA THR A 131 6.37 -11.49 21.36
C THR A 131 5.70 -12.36 20.29
N GLU A 132 4.71 -11.83 19.57
CA GLU A 132 4.06 -12.57 18.47
C GLU A 132 5.01 -12.81 17.30
N LEU A 133 5.85 -11.83 16.94
CA LEU A 133 6.87 -11.98 15.91
C LEU A 133 7.86 -13.10 16.26
N ASP A 134 8.37 -13.10 17.50
CA ASP A 134 9.31 -14.10 17.99
C ASP A 134 8.68 -15.51 18.00
N GLN A 135 7.38 -15.63 18.29
CA GLN A 135 6.64 -16.89 18.27
C GLN A 135 6.33 -17.39 16.86
N ALA A 136 5.95 -16.50 15.95
CA ALA A 136 5.65 -16.85 14.56
C ALA A 136 6.90 -17.33 13.82
N GLY A 137 8.06 -16.79 14.19
CA GLY A 137 9.31 -16.98 13.45
C GLY A 137 9.29 -16.28 12.09
N GLY A 138 10.48 -16.03 11.54
CA GLY A 138 10.64 -15.30 10.28
C GLY A 138 10.91 -13.82 10.47
N ASN A 139 10.83 -13.05 9.38
CA ASN A 139 11.11 -11.61 9.41
C ASN A 139 9.83 -10.77 9.63
N VAL A 140 10.01 -9.50 10.00
CA VAL A 140 8.92 -8.55 10.27
C VAL A 140 7.94 -8.45 9.09
N GLN A 141 8.41 -8.52 7.85
CA GLN A 141 7.54 -8.40 6.68
C GLN A 141 6.65 -9.65 6.50
N GLU A 142 7.20 -10.84 6.75
CA GLU A 142 6.44 -12.10 6.73
C GLU A 142 5.37 -12.10 7.82
N PHE A 143 5.69 -11.62 9.01
CA PHE A 143 4.73 -11.49 10.09
C PHE A 143 3.65 -10.43 9.80
N LEU A 144 4.01 -9.25 9.28
CA LEU A 144 3.02 -8.26 8.85
C LEU A 144 2.08 -8.82 7.77
N ARG A 145 2.60 -9.64 6.85
CA ARG A 145 1.80 -10.34 5.84
C ARG A 145 0.84 -11.35 6.46
N SER A 146 1.25 -12.08 7.49
CA SER A 146 0.38 -13.04 8.17
C SER A 146 -0.72 -12.35 8.99
N LEU A 147 -0.44 -11.15 9.53
CA LEU A 147 -1.43 -10.30 10.20
C LEU A 147 -2.47 -9.78 9.20
N ASN A 148 -2.03 -9.12 8.14
CA ASN A 148 -2.89 -8.77 7.00
C ASN A 148 -2.06 -8.44 5.75
N PRO A 149 -2.38 -9.00 4.57
CA PRO A 149 -1.67 -8.68 3.34
C PRO A 149 -1.57 -7.18 3.01
N VAL A 150 -2.58 -6.39 3.40
CA VAL A 150 -2.63 -4.94 3.20
C VAL A 150 -1.44 -4.20 3.85
N TRP A 151 -0.93 -4.69 4.98
CA TRP A 151 0.21 -4.07 5.67
C TRP A 151 1.50 -4.13 4.85
N ASN A 152 1.62 -5.05 3.87
CA ASN A 152 2.76 -5.04 2.96
C ASN A 152 2.80 -3.80 2.08
N LEU A 153 1.66 -3.14 1.82
CA LEU A 153 1.57 -1.98 0.93
C LEU A 153 1.89 -0.66 1.65
N VAL A 154 1.77 -0.64 2.99
CA VAL A 154 2.01 0.53 3.82
C VAL A 154 3.50 0.85 3.89
N GLY A 155 3.86 2.14 3.79
CA GLY A 155 5.25 2.59 3.75
C GLY A 155 5.95 2.35 2.41
N ARG A 156 5.25 1.86 1.38
CA ARG A 156 5.82 1.67 0.03
C ARG A 156 5.63 2.89 -0.86
N VAL A 157 6.67 3.19 -1.64
CA VAL A 157 6.61 4.17 -2.72
C VAL A 157 5.98 3.53 -3.96
N HIS A 158 5.05 4.27 -4.55
CA HIS A 158 4.29 3.90 -5.72
C HIS A 158 4.60 4.86 -6.86
N PHE A 159 4.98 4.32 -8.01
CA PHE A 159 5.12 5.07 -9.25
C PHE A 159 3.86 4.86 -10.08
N ASN A 160 3.07 5.92 -10.26
CA ASN A 160 1.82 5.86 -10.99
C ASN A 160 2.04 6.42 -12.38
N LEU A 161 1.68 5.63 -13.40
CA LEU A 161 1.57 6.04 -14.78
C LEU A 161 0.08 6.11 -15.16
N ALA A 162 -0.36 7.24 -15.69
CA ALA A 162 -1.73 7.43 -16.17
C ALA A 162 -1.72 7.96 -17.62
N GLU A 163 -2.76 7.63 -18.39
CA GLU A 163 -2.97 8.22 -19.72
C GLU A 163 -3.63 9.59 -19.60
N ASN A 164 -3.11 10.58 -20.32
CA ASN A 164 -3.69 11.90 -20.52
C ASN A 164 -4.02 12.11 -22.00
N ARG A 165 -5.20 11.64 -22.42
CA ARG A 165 -5.66 11.70 -23.81
C ARG A 165 -5.85 13.13 -24.37
N LYS A 166 -5.76 14.15 -23.52
CA LYS A 166 -5.89 15.56 -23.91
C LYS A 166 -4.58 16.17 -24.41
N ASP A 167 -3.47 15.46 -24.25
CA ASP A 167 -2.13 15.93 -24.56
C ASP A 167 -1.48 14.99 -25.58
N GLN A 168 -1.27 15.46 -26.81
CA GLN A 168 -0.71 14.64 -27.89
C GLN A 168 0.82 14.52 -27.79
N GLU A 169 1.50 15.53 -27.22
CA GLU A 169 2.96 15.53 -27.12
C GLU A 169 3.44 14.76 -25.87
N ALA A 170 2.69 14.86 -24.76
CA ALA A 170 2.95 14.12 -23.53
C ALA A 170 1.69 13.40 -23.03
N PRO A 171 1.29 12.30 -23.70
CA PRO A 171 0.04 11.59 -23.42
C PRO A 171 0.08 10.79 -22.11
N PHE A 172 1.15 10.89 -21.32
CA PHE A 172 1.28 10.22 -20.04
C PHE A 172 1.48 11.21 -18.89
N ALA A 173 0.92 10.87 -17.74
CA ALA A 173 1.18 11.55 -16.48
C ALA A 173 1.89 10.58 -15.53
N PHE A 174 2.97 11.05 -14.93
CA PHE A 174 3.72 10.32 -13.90
C PHE A 174 3.58 11.01 -12.55
N LEU A 175 3.38 10.22 -11.49
CA LEU A 175 3.39 10.71 -10.12
C LEU A 175 3.92 9.66 -9.15
N ALA A 176 4.92 10.05 -8.35
CA ALA A 176 5.33 9.26 -7.19
C ALA A 176 4.42 9.57 -5.99
N THR A 177 3.90 8.52 -5.38
CA THR A 177 3.09 8.58 -4.15
C THR A 177 3.65 7.60 -3.13
N TYR A 178 3.25 7.70 -1.88
CA TYR A 178 3.49 6.66 -0.88
C TYR A 178 2.21 6.31 -0.15
N THR A 179 2.16 5.11 0.41
CA THR A 179 1.06 4.69 1.27
C THR A 179 1.36 5.10 2.70
N GLY A 180 0.73 6.18 3.17
CA GLY A 180 0.97 6.74 4.50
C GLY A 180 0.32 5.97 5.65
N GLY A 181 -0.46 4.93 5.34
CA GLY A 181 -1.21 4.13 6.31
C GLY A 181 -2.51 3.60 5.71
N LEU A 182 -3.40 3.14 6.58
CA LEU A 182 -4.77 2.74 6.24
C LEU A 182 -5.76 3.80 6.73
N SER A 183 -6.77 4.08 5.91
CA SER A 183 -7.93 4.88 6.29
C SER A 183 -8.77 4.19 7.37
N GLU A 184 -9.71 4.92 7.96
CA GLU A 184 -10.73 4.41 8.89
C GLU A 184 -11.53 3.21 8.35
N ARG A 185 -11.50 2.95 7.03
CA ARG A 185 -12.15 1.80 6.40
C ARG A 185 -11.17 0.70 5.99
N GLY A 186 -9.94 0.71 6.52
CA GLY A 186 -8.91 -0.27 6.18
C GLY A 186 -8.40 -0.17 4.74
N LYS A 187 -8.73 0.89 3.99
CA LYS A 187 -8.22 1.12 2.63
C LYS A 187 -6.92 1.91 2.68
N GLU A 188 -5.97 1.54 1.83
CA GLU A 188 -4.71 2.26 1.61
C GLU A 188 -4.91 3.75 1.30
N GLN A 189 -4.17 4.62 1.99
CA GLN A 189 -4.17 6.07 1.75
C GLN A 189 -2.92 6.48 0.98
N HIS A 190 -3.09 6.88 -0.28
CA HIS A 190 -2.00 7.36 -1.13
C HIS A 190 -1.83 8.87 -1.01
N LEU A 191 -0.63 9.29 -0.64
CA LEU A 191 -0.26 10.70 -0.56
C LEU A 191 0.87 10.98 -1.57
N PRO A 192 0.91 12.16 -2.22
CA PRO A 192 2.03 12.54 -3.07
C PRO A 192 3.35 12.45 -2.32
N LEU A 193 4.42 11.96 -2.96
CA LEU A 193 5.71 11.82 -2.29
C LEU A 193 6.28 13.18 -1.84
N GLY A 194 5.96 14.26 -2.55
CA GLY A 194 6.29 15.63 -2.12
C GLY A 194 5.60 16.05 -0.81
N GLN A 195 4.50 15.42 -0.41
CA GLN A 195 3.88 15.64 0.90
C GLN A 195 4.76 15.09 2.02
N ALA A 196 5.43 13.94 1.81
CA ALA A 196 6.34 13.35 2.79
C ALA A 196 7.49 14.31 3.15
N LEU A 197 7.99 15.09 2.18
CA LEU A 197 9.02 16.10 2.45
C LEU A 197 8.54 17.21 3.41
N ARG A 198 7.25 17.54 3.39
CA ARG A 198 6.66 18.54 4.29
C ARG A 198 6.35 17.93 5.66
N ASP A 199 5.70 16.77 5.66
CA ASP A 199 5.26 16.08 6.88
C ASP A 199 6.45 15.60 7.73
N TYR A 200 7.57 15.28 7.09
CA TYR A 200 8.78 14.78 7.75
C TYR A 200 9.95 15.78 7.76
N ALA A 201 9.69 17.08 7.58
CA ALA A 201 10.72 18.12 7.51
C ALA A 201 11.54 18.33 8.81
N GLY A 202 11.09 17.80 9.96
CA GLY A 202 11.78 17.92 11.25
C GLY A 202 12.82 16.82 11.51
N GLU A 203 13.86 17.11 12.30
CA GLU A 203 14.92 16.14 12.63
C GLU A 203 14.41 14.82 13.22
N ALA A 204 13.34 14.88 14.04
CA ALA A 204 12.68 13.72 14.63
C ALA A 204 12.08 12.75 13.58
N ASN A 205 11.84 13.23 12.36
CA ASN A 205 11.20 12.47 11.29
C ASN A 205 12.15 12.15 10.12
N LYS A 206 13.41 12.60 10.18
CA LYS A 206 14.41 12.38 9.12
C LYS A 206 14.64 10.89 8.84
N GLU A 207 14.65 10.06 9.89
CA GLU A 207 14.81 8.60 9.75
C GLU A 207 13.62 7.95 9.02
N ARG A 208 12.40 8.44 9.24
CA ARG A 208 11.19 7.98 8.54
C ARG A 208 11.28 8.31 7.05
N LEU A 209 11.67 9.54 6.73
CA LEU A 209 11.86 9.97 5.34
C LEU A 209 12.94 9.15 4.63
N LEU A 210 14.07 8.89 5.29
CA LEU A 210 15.14 8.05 4.73
C LEU A 210 14.67 6.61 4.47
N SER A 211 13.92 6.03 5.40
CA SER A 211 13.37 4.67 5.22
C SER A 211 12.39 4.61 4.06
N LEU A 212 11.53 5.63 3.91
CA LEU A 212 10.58 5.75 2.81
C LEU A 212 11.29 5.90 1.45
N LEU A 213 12.40 6.64 1.40
CA LEU A 213 13.15 6.89 0.16
C LEU A 213 14.17 5.80 -0.17
N LEU A 214 14.47 4.87 0.75
CA LEU A 214 15.44 3.80 0.53
C LEU A 214 15.13 2.93 -0.71
N PRO A 215 13.88 2.51 -0.98
CA PRO A 215 13.53 1.81 -2.23
C PRO A 215 13.82 2.65 -3.49
N VAL A 216 13.56 3.95 -3.43
CA VAL A 216 13.81 4.88 -4.55
C VAL A 216 15.31 5.00 -4.80
N GLN A 217 16.12 5.11 -3.73
CA GLN A 217 17.58 5.16 -3.85
C GLN A 217 18.14 3.88 -4.48
N ARG A 218 17.72 2.70 -4.01
CA ARG A 218 18.11 1.40 -4.58
C ARG A 218 17.71 1.28 -6.06
N ALA A 219 16.50 1.75 -6.40
CA ALA A 219 16.04 1.79 -7.78
C ALA A 219 16.89 2.73 -8.65
N ALA A 220 17.28 3.91 -8.14
CA ALA A 220 18.12 4.89 -8.83
C ALA A 220 19.57 4.41 -9.05
N GLU A 221 20.06 3.46 -8.25
CA GLU A 221 21.34 2.80 -8.51
C GLU A 221 21.31 1.96 -9.78
N ARG A 222 20.16 1.33 -10.10
CA ARG A 222 19.97 0.44 -11.25
C ARG A 222 19.39 1.15 -12.48
N CYS A 223 18.57 2.18 -12.27
CA CYS A 223 17.84 2.90 -13.31
C CYS A 223 18.42 4.30 -13.51
N ALA A 224 19.20 4.50 -14.58
CA ALA A 224 19.89 5.77 -14.83
C ALA A 224 18.93 6.97 -15.00
N TRP A 225 17.78 6.77 -15.64
CA TRP A 225 16.77 7.82 -15.81
C TRP A 225 16.20 8.28 -14.45
N LEU A 226 15.97 7.34 -13.54
CA LEU A 226 15.46 7.62 -12.20
C LEU A 226 16.49 8.39 -11.37
N ARG A 227 17.78 8.03 -11.49
CA ARG A 227 18.87 8.79 -10.84
C ARG A 227 18.85 10.26 -11.22
N GLY A 228 18.81 10.55 -12.51
CA GLY A 228 18.74 11.95 -12.98
C GLY A 228 17.49 12.66 -12.48
N MET A 229 16.35 11.97 -12.42
CA MET A 229 15.09 12.54 -11.92
C MET A 229 15.15 12.85 -10.40
N VAL A 230 15.81 11.99 -9.62
CA VAL A 230 16.05 12.21 -8.18
C VAL A 230 17.00 13.39 -7.97
N GLU A 231 18.10 13.48 -8.71
CA GLU A 231 19.07 14.57 -8.63
C GLU A 231 18.46 15.94 -8.95
N ARG A 232 17.50 15.99 -9.90
CA ARG A 232 16.76 17.20 -10.25
C ARG A 232 15.57 17.51 -9.33
N GLY A 233 15.22 16.60 -8.42
CA GLY A 233 14.06 16.75 -7.54
C GLY A 233 12.71 16.60 -8.24
N GLU A 234 12.68 16.09 -9.47
CA GLU A 234 11.47 15.96 -10.29
C GLU A 234 10.49 14.90 -9.76
N LEU A 235 10.99 13.95 -8.95
CA LEU A 235 10.19 12.87 -8.38
C LEU A 235 9.07 13.37 -7.44
N PHE A 236 9.18 14.60 -6.91
CA PHE A 236 8.30 15.09 -5.84
C PHE A 236 7.06 15.85 -6.34
N HIS A 237 6.87 15.96 -7.65
CA HIS A 237 5.71 16.60 -8.26
C HIS A 237 5.18 15.81 -9.47
N PRO A 238 3.91 16.02 -9.88
CA PRO A 238 3.40 15.42 -11.11
C PRO A 238 4.23 15.84 -12.33
N LEU A 239 4.48 14.90 -13.24
CA LEU A 239 5.20 15.12 -14.50
C LEU A 239 4.32 14.73 -15.69
N ARG A 240 4.49 15.47 -16.79
CA ARG A 240 3.97 15.09 -18.12
C ARG A 240 5.07 14.34 -18.84
N TRP A 241 4.77 13.15 -19.33
CA TRP A 241 5.72 12.26 -19.97
C TRP A 241 5.37 11.99 -21.42
N SER A 242 6.41 12.03 -22.24
CA SER A 242 6.40 11.53 -23.61
C SER A 242 6.26 9.98 -23.64
N PRO A 243 5.88 9.40 -24.78
CA PRO A 243 5.87 7.94 -24.95
C PRO A 243 7.23 7.29 -24.69
N GLN A 244 8.34 7.96 -25.02
CA GLN A 244 9.69 7.45 -24.78
C GLN A 244 10.03 7.36 -23.29
N GLU A 245 9.59 8.33 -22.48
CA GLU A 245 9.77 8.31 -21.03
C GLU A 245 8.92 7.22 -20.37
N ALA A 246 7.66 7.10 -20.77
CA ALA A 246 6.79 6.01 -20.32
C ALA A 246 7.37 4.64 -20.69
N TYR A 247 7.93 4.48 -21.89
CA TYR A 247 8.58 3.25 -22.31
C TYR A 247 9.80 2.89 -21.47
N ARG A 248 10.63 3.88 -21.08
CA ARG A 248 11.77 3.64 -20.17
C ARG A 248 11.30 3.11 -18.82
N LEU A 249 10.27 3.72 -18.23
CA LEU A 249 9.66 3.21 -17.00
C LEU A 249 9.23 1.75 -17.17
N LEU A 250 8.49 1.45 -18.25
CA LEU A 250 7.93 0.12 -18.51
C LEU A 250 9.00 -0.97 -18.67
N LYS A 251 10.12 -0.62 -19.30
CA LYS A 251 11.26 -1.53 -19.45
C LYS A 251 11.89 -1.90 -18.11
N ASP A 252 11.99 -0.93 -17.21
CA ASP A 252 12.69 -1.06 -15.94
C ASP A 252 11.78 -1.48 -14.77
N VAL A 253 10.47 -1.71 -15.00
CA VAL A 253 9.52 -2.20 -13.97
C VAL A 253 10.08 -3.37 -13.14
N PRO A 254 10.69 -4.42 -13.72
CA PRO A 254 11.23 -5.52 -12.92
C PRO A 254 12.32 -5.08 -11.94
N GLU A 255 13.14 -4.09 -12.31
CA GLU A 255 14.19 -3.56 -11.44
C GLU A 255 13.62 -2.63 -10.36
N LEU A 256 12.60 -1.85 -10.69
CA LEU A 256 11.85 -1.02 -9.73
C LEU A 256 11.17 -1.89 -8.66
N GLU A 257 10.50 -2.96 -9.08
CA GLU A 257 9.80 -3.88 -8.18
C GLU A 257 10.78 -4.64 -7.27
N LYS A 258 11.93 -5.09 -7.80
CA LYS A 258 13.01 -5.69 -6.99
C LYS A 258 13.56 -4.72 -5.94
N ALA A 259 13.62 -3.43 -6.26
CA ALA A 259 14.04 -2.39 -5.32
C ALA A 259 12.98 -2.05 -4.26
N GLY A 260 11.75 -2.56 -4.41
CA GLY A 260 10.64 -2.33 -3.49
C GLY A 260 9.69 -1.20 -3.89
N VAL A 261 9.84 -0.63 -5.09
CA VAL A 261 8.92 0.37 -5.65
C VAL A 261 7.77 -0.36 -6.36
N VAL A 262 6.54 0.01 -6.02
CA VAL A 262 5.34 -0.55 -6.68
C VAL A 262 5.01 0.29 -7.90
N VAL A 263 4.86 -0.31 -9.07
CA VAL A 263 4.47 0.44 -10.28
C VAL A 263 2.99 0.21 -10.59
N ARG A 264 2.22 1.30 -10.67
CA ARG A 264 0.80 1.28 -11.03
C ARG A 264 0.61 1.82 -12.43
N MET A 265 -0.10 1.05 -13.24
CA MET A 265 -0.32 1.32 -14.66
C MET A 265 -1.79 1.72 -14.91
N PRO A 266 -2.09 2.34 -16.08
CA PRO A 266 -3.46 2.65 -16.45
C PRO A 266 -4.36 1.41 -16.41
N ALA A 267 -5.57 1.53 -15.84
CA ALA A 267 -6.49 0.41 -15.68
C ALA A 267 -6.90 -0.26 -17.02
N ALA A 268 -6.77 0.47 -18.14
CA ALA A 268 -7.06 -0.04 -19.49
C ALA A 268 -5.99 -1.03 -20.01
N TRP A 269 -4.86 -1.18 -19.32
CA TRP A 269 -3.73 -2.01 -19.77
C TRP A 269 -3.84 -3.41 -19.17
N LEU A 270 -4.27 -4.38 -19.98
CA LEU A 270 -4.38 -5.79 -19.59
C LEU A 270 -3.01 -6.31 -19.11
N GLY A 271 -2.95 -6.79 -17.87
CA GLY A 271 -1.72 -7.32 -17.27
C GLY A 271 -0.64 -6.26 -17.02
N GLY A 272 -0.99 -4.98 -16.89
CA GLY A 272 -0.05 -3.90 -16.59
C GLY A 272 0.89 -3.56 -17.76
N ARG A 273 0.54 -3.96 -18.98
CA ARG A 273 1.31 -3.67 -20.20
C ARG A 273 0.44 -2.96 -21.23
N PRO A 274 1.01 -2.01 -21.98
CA PRO A 274 0.29 -1.43 -23.11
C PRO A 274 -0.08 -2.54 -24.11
N PRO A 275 -1.19 -2.39 -24.85
CA PRO A 275 -1.58 -3.38 -25.85
C PRO A 275 -0.43 -3.58 -26.85
N ARG A 276 -0.11 -4.84 -27.14
CA ARG A 276 0.92 -5.19 -28.12
C ARG A 276 0.28 -5.42 -29.49
N PRO A 277 0.88 -4.94 -30.58
CA PRO A 277 0.49 -5.35 -31.91
C PRO A 277 0.64 -6.87 -32.05
N GLN A 278 -0.42 -7.56 -32.51
CA GLN A 278 -0.42 -8.97 -32.83
C GLN A 278 -0.37 -9.14 -34.34
N VAL A 279 0.63 -9.88 -34.83
CA VAL A 279 0.69 -10.27 -36.24
C VAL A 279 -0.03 -11.60 -36.39
N GLN A 280 -1.12 -11.61 -37.15
CA GLN A 280 -1.76 -12.83 -37.61
C GLN A 280 -1.36 -13.03 -39.07
N ALA A 281 -0.73 -14.17 -39.35
CA ALA A 281 -0.43 -14.60 -40.71
C ALA A 281 -1.39 -15.73 -41.08
N GLN A 282 -2.28 -15.49 -42.05
CA GLN A 282 -3.10 -16.55 -42.63
C GLN A 282 -2.42 -17.06 -43.90
N VAL A 283 -2.24 -18.38 -43.96
CA VAL A 283 -1.64 -19.07 -45.11
C VAL A 283 -2.73 -19.92 -45.77
N GLY A 284 -3.06 -19.61 -47.03
CA GLY A 284 -3.92 -20.47 -47.86
C GLY A 284 -5.42 -20.20 -47.77
N THR A 285 -5.86 -18.96 -47.98
CA THR A 285 -7.29 -18.59 -47.97
C THR A 285 -8.04 -18.90 -49.28
N ARG A 286 -7.34 -19.13 -50.40
CA ARG A 286 -7.94 -19.51 -51.69
C ARG A 286 -7.79 -21.01 -51.99
N PRO A 287 -8.87 -21.72 -52.37
CA PRO A 287 -8.74 -23.06 -52.94
C PRO A 287 -7.97 -22.97 -54.28
N PRO A 288 -6.93 -23.79 -54.50
CA PRO A 288 -6.11 -23.71 -55.70
C PRO A 288 -6.94 -24.08 -56.94
N ALA A 289 -6.90 -23.22 -57.98
CA ALA A 289 -7.62 -23.44 -59.24
C ALA A 289 -6.89 -24.41 -60.21
N GLY A 290 -5.90 -25.17 -59.75
CA GLY A 290 -5.19 -26.15 -60.55
C GLY A 290 -3.90 -26.66 -59.88
N ILE A 291 -3.41 -27.81 -60.35
CA ILE A 291 -2.14 -28.42 -59.91
C ILE A 291 -1.04 -27.88 -60.82
N GLY A 292 -0.25 -26.95 -60.30
CA GLY A 292 0.96 -26.43 -60.93
C GLY A 292 1.86 -25.81 -59.87
N THR A 293 3.17 -25.87 -60.07
CA THR A 293 4.21 -25.40 -59.13
C THR A 293 4.17 -23.90 -58.82
N GLU A 294 3.28 -23.13 -59.47
CA GLU A 294 3.03 -21.71 -59.18
C GLU A 294 1.82 -21.45 -58.25
N ALA A 295 1.18 -22.48 -57.68
CA ALA A 295 0.19 -22.34 -56.60
C ALA A 295 0.87 -22.03 -55.24
N LEU A 296 1.87 -21.15 -55.25
CA LEU A 296 2.70 -20.79 -54.12
C LEU A 296 1.92 -19.88 -53.17
N LEU A 297 1.55 -20.46 -52.03
CA LEU A 297 1.31 -19.81 -50.73
C LEU A 297 0.86 -18.34 -50.80
N ASP A 298 -0.45 -18.13 -50.77
CA ASP A 298 -1.03 -16.80 -50.51
C ASP A 298 -0.77 -16.46 -49.04
N PHE A 299 0.09 -15.47 -48.80
CA PHE A 299 0.44 -14.96 -47.48
C PHE A 299 -0.24 -13.62 -47.27
N GLN A 300 -1.25 -13.59 -46.39
CA GLN A 300 -1.81 -12.34 -45.88
C GLN A 300 -1.34 -12.13 -44.44
N MET A 301 -0.56 -11.05 -44.27
CA MET A 301 -0.10 -10.58 -42.96
C MET A 301 -1.02 -9.45 -42.52
N GLU A 302 -1.73 -9.65 -41.42
CA GLU A 302 -2.51 -8.61 -40.76
C GLU A 302 -1.92 -8.32 -39.39
N VAL A 303 -1.67 -7.04 -39.12
CA VAL A 303 -1.23 -6.58 -37.79
C VAL A 303 -2.44 -5.96 -37.11
N SER A 304 -2.77 -6.41 -35.92
CA SER A 304 -3.91 -5.91 -35.16
C SER A 304 -3.51 -5.41 -33.77
N LEU A 305 -4.15 -4.36 -33.29
CA LEU A 305 -4.03 -3.86 -31.93
C LEU A 305 -5.42 -3.96 -31.28
N GLN A 306 -5.55 -4.75 -30.21
CA GLN A 306 -6.84 -5.00 -29.55
C GLN A 306 -7.97 -5.51 -30.49
N GLY A 307 -7.61 -6.29 -31.51
CA GLY A 307 -8.58 -6.84 -32.47
C GLY A 307 -9.01 -5.88 -33.58
N GLN A 308 -8.45 -4.67 -33.64
CA GLN A 308 -8.61 -3.77 -34.78
C GLN A 308 -7.38 -3.88 -35.69
N THR A 309 -7.62 -4.12 -36.99
CA THR A 309 -6.56 -4.20 -38.00
C THR A 309 -5.93 -2.82 -38.20
N LEU A 310 -4.62 -2.73 -38.02
CA LEU A 310 -3.85 -1.51 -38.23
C LEU A 310 -3.69 -1.25 -39.74
N SER A 311 -3.90 -0.01 -40.15
CA SER A 311 -3.67 0.41 -41.53
C SER A 311 -2.16 0.49 -41.86
N PRO A 312 -1.78 0.46 -43.14
CA PRO A 312 -0.38 0.59 -43.55
C PRO A 312 0.29 1.88 -43.07
N GLU A 313 -0.49 2.97 -42.96
CA GLU A 313 -0.02 4.28 -42.48
C GLU A 313 0.25 4.24 -40.97
N GLU A 314 -0.61 3.58 -40.20
CA GLU A 314 -0.41 3.36 -38.75
C GLU A 314 0.78 2.43 -38.49
N LEU A 315 1.08 1.49 -39.39
CA LEU A 315 2.25 0.62 -39.30
C LEU A 315 3.58 1.35 -39.52
N GLN A 316 3.59 2.37 -40.40
CA GLN A 316 4.79 3.16 -40.65
C GLN A 316 5.10 4.16 -39.52
N ALA A 317 4.10 4.49 -38.70
CA ALA A 317 4.22 5.42 -37.58
C ALA A 317 4.56 4.75 -36.23
N LEU A 318 4.58 3.41 -36.18
CA LEU A 318 4.96 2.57 -35.03
C LEU A 318 6.45 2.21 -35.05
#